data_AF-A0A931CX89-F1
#
_entry.id   AF-A0A931CX89-F1
#
_cell.length_a   1.000
_cell.length_b   1.000
_cell.length_c   1.000
_cell.angle_alpha   90.00
_cell.angle_beta   90.00
_cell.angle_gamma   90.00
#
_symmetry.space_group_name_H-M   'P 1'
#
loop_
_entity.id
_entity.type
_entity.pdbx_description
1 polymer ?
#
loop_
_entity_poly.entity_id
_entity_poly.type
_entity_poly.pdbx_seq_one_letter_code
_entity_poly.pdbx_strand_id
1 'polypeptide(L)'
;DSEILMHWFEGGKVTKKELKPFQIYEFLNKGNARQFMNSLILFLRHTGHQGLILLMDEMETVVTMSTTIRNAAYENVRLFIDNSETAQYLHLFFSIIPDVLLSEKGFKSYDALWSRVRSIGDAKRLNYRGVLVDLHQTPLQTEELLDLGRALRTLHGTSFRWHPEEMVTDSVMEQICDSQKRMGVISEVRLFIKQLISILDLAEQGTSPRDMDMARQMVETRQQMEAEKMKQMQPTWDS
;
A
#
# COMPACT_ATOMS: atom_id res chain seq x y z
N ASP A 1 1.47 9.53 35.54
CA ASP A 1 0.12 9.10 35.10
C ASP A 1 -0.03 9.05 33.59
N SER A 2 0.12 10.17 32.86
CA SER A 2 0.00 10.19 31.40
C SER A 2 0.97 9.24 30.68
N GLU A 3 2.20 9.11 31.17
CA GLU A 3 3.23 8.26 30.58
C GLU A 3 2.85 6.76 30.59
N ILE A 4 2.24 6.28 31.67
CA ILE A 4 1.79 4.89 31.81
C ILE A 4 0.69 4.58 30.78
N LEU A 5 -0.26 5.51 30.62
CA LEU A 5 -1.35 5.37 29.65
C LEU A 5 -0.82 5.40 28.22
N MET A 6 0.11 6.31 27.90
CA MET A 6 0.73 6.37 26.57
C MET A 6 1.49 5.08 26.27
N HIS A 7 2.31 4.61 27.21
CA HIS A 7 3.04 3.35 27.05
C HIS A 7 2.10 2.14 26.86
N TRP A 8 0.96 2.10 27.57
CA TRP A 8 -0.06 1.07 27.34
C TRP A 8 -0.72 1.21 25.96
N PHE A 9 -1.06 2.43 25.55
CA PHE A 9 -1.72 2.73 24.28
C PHE A 9 -0.84 2.38 23.08
N GLU A 10 0.49 2.53 23.21
CA GLU A 10 1.50 2.09 22.25
C GLU A 10 1.69 0.57 22.21
N GLY A 11 0.96 -0.19 23.04
CA GLY A 11 1.09 -1.65 23.15
C GLY A 11 2.25 -2.12 24.02
N GLY A 12 2.86 -1.20 24.79
CA GLY A 12 3.91 -1.49 25.75
C GLY A 12 3.43 -2.39 26.89
N LYS A 13 4.39 -3.11 27.51
CA LYS A 13 4.10 -4.01 28.63
C LYS A 13 3.89 -3.19 29.91
N VAL A 14 2.63 -3.06 30.34
CA VAL A 14 2.25 -2.41 31.61
C VAL A 14 1.59 -3.42 32.54
N THR A 15 1.81 -3.32 33.85
CA THR A 15 1.21 -4.26 34.80
C THR A 15 -0.26 -3.90 35.11
N LYS A 16 -1.04 -4.92 35.49
CA LYS A 16 -2.42 -4.72 36.00
C LYS A 16 -2.52 -3.72 37.13
N LYS A 17 -1.49 -3.67 38.00
CA LYS A 17 -1.46 -2.78 39.16
C LYS A 17 -1.35 -1.32 38.74
N GLU A 18 -0.56 -1.04 37.71
CA GLU A 18 -0.36 0.30 37.14
C GLU A 18 -1.58 0.79 36.36
N LEU A 19 -2.34 -0.13 35.73
CA LEU A 19 -3.54 0.20 34.97
C LEU A 19 -4.82 0.30 35.82
N LYS A 20 -4.84 -0.30 37.01
CA LYS A 20 -5.99 -0.32 37.92
C LYS A 20 -6.54 1.09 38.27
N PRO A 21 -5.70 2.12 38.55
CA PRO A 21 -6.18 3.48 38.80
C PRO A 21 -6.96 4.10 37.63
N PHE A 22 -6.67 3.65 36.40
CA PHE A 22 -7.32 4.11 35.17
C PHE A 22 -8.51 3.24 34.76
N GLN A 23 -8.91 2.28 35.60
CA GLN A 23 -10.01 1.35 35.34
C GLN A 23 -9.83 0.48 34.09
N ILE A 24 -8.57 0.26 33.67
CA ILE A 24 -8.24 -0.64 32.56
C ILE A 24 -7.91 -2.02 33.14
N TYR A 25 -8.82 -2.98 32.93
CA TYR A 25 -8.70 -4.34 33.50
C TYR A 25 -8.31 -5.40 32.46
N GLU A 26 -8.56 -5.13 31.19
CA GLU A 26 -8.31 -6.05 30.10
C GLU A 26 -7.00 -5.74 29.37
N PHE A 27 -6.35 -6.81 28.90
CA PHE A 27 -5.16 -6.74 28.05
C PHE A 27 -5.49 -7.27 26.68
N LEU A 28 -4.87 -6.68 25.66
CA LEU A 28 -4.95 -7.16 24.30
C LEU A 28 -4.48 -8.61 24.21
N ASN A 29 -5.34 -9.46 23.69
CA ASN A 29 -5.08 -10.86 23.40
C ASN A 29 -5.87 -11.29 22.16
N LYS A 30 -5.64 -12.50 21.66
CA LYS A 30 -6.30 -12.99 20.43
C LYS A 30 -7.84 -13.01 20.53
N GLY A 31 -8.39 -13.23 21.73
CA GLY A 31 -9.83 -13.31 21.95
C GLY A 31 -10.54 -11.95 21.95
N ASN A 32 -9.86 -10.88 22.41
CA ASN A 32 -10.45 -9.54 22.48
C ASN A 32 -9.88 -8.54 21.47
N ALA A 33 -8.93 -8.93 20.62
CA ALA A 33 -8.32 -8.05 19.62
C ALA A 33 -9.33 -7.32 18.74
N ARG A 34 -10.41 -8.01 18.33
CA ARG A 34 -11.50 -7.40 17.57
C ARG A 34 -12.20 -6.30 18.35
N GLN A 35 -12.54 -6.56 19.62
CA GLN A 35 -13.21 -5.57 20.46
C GLN A 35 -12.30 -4.37 20.73
N PHE A 36 -11.01 -4.61 21.00
CA PHE A 36 -10.02 -3.56 21.18
C PHE A 36 -9.87 -2.68 19.93
N MET A 37 -9.84 -3.28 18.74
CA MET A 37 -9.81 -2.52 17.48
C MET A 37 -11.05 -1.64 17.34
N ASN A 38 -12.25 -2.17 17.59
CA ASN A 38 -13.48 -1.39 17.56
C ASN A 38 -13.47 -0.25 18.60
N SER A 39 -12.99 -0.52 19.82
CA SER A 39 -12.83 0.51 20.85
C SER A 39 -11.86 1.61 20.42
N LEU A 40 -10.75 1.26 19.77
CA LEU A 40 -9.80 2.23 19.21
C LEU A 40 -10.46 3.12 18.14
N ILE A 41 -11.22 2.52 17.23
CA ILE A 41 -11.93 3.26 16.18
C ILE A 41 -12.96 4.22 16.78
N LEU A 42 -13.76 3.76 17.75
CA LEU A 42 -14.73 4.60 18.45
C LEU A 42 -14.04 5.73 19.24
N PHE A 43 -12.88 5.45 19.83
CA PHE A 43 -12.07 6.47 20.48
C PHE A 43 -11.57 7.52 19.49
N LEU A 44 -11.05 7.13 18.33
CA LEU A 44 -10.65 8.06 17.26
C LEU A 44 -11.82 8.93 16.80
N ARG A 45 -13.01 8.33 16.65
CA ARG A 45 -14.25 9.07 16.36
C ARG A 45 -14.60 10.08 17.44
N HIS A 46 -14.45 9.71 18.70
CA HIS A 46 -14.72 10.58 19.84
C HIS A 46 -13.74 11.76 19.93
N THR A 47 -12.48 11.58 19.49
CA THR A 47 -11.47 12.64 19.45
C THR A 47 -11.56 13.54 18.21
N GLY A 48 -12.55 13.31 17.33
CA GLY A 48 -12.82 14.15 16.17
C GLY A 48 -12.31 13.63 14.82
N HIS A 49 -11.64 12.46 14.80
CA HIS A 49 -11.25 11.81 13.55
C HIS A 49 -12.44 11.14 12.87
N GLN A 50 -12.40 10.95 11.55
CA GLN A 50 -13.51 10.32 10.82
C GLN A 50 -13.50 8.79 10.87
N GLY A 51 -12.39 8.19 11.29
CA GLY A 51 -12.22 6.73 11.32
C GLY A 51 -10.76 6.35 11.21
N LEU A 52 -10.52 5.11 10.80
CA LEU A 52 -9.19 4.52 10.63
C LEU A 52 -9.07 3.90 9.23
N ILE A 53 -7.98 4.21 8.54
CA ILE A 53 -7.59 3.53 7.30
C ILE A 53 -6.29 2.77 7.60
N LEU A 54 -6.28 1.47 7.32
CA LEU A 54 -5.11 0.62 7.42
C LEU A 54 -4.66 0.21 6.02
N LEU A 55 -3.43 0.57 5.66
CA LEU A 55 -2.79 0.17 4.42
C LEU A 55 -1.71 -0.86 4.77
N MET A 56 -1.90 -2.09 4.32
CA MET A 56 -1.01 -3.21 4.57
C MET A 56 -0.29 -3.55 3.27
N ASP A 57 1.03 -3.37 3.27
CA ASP A 57 1.89 -3.70 2.14
C ASP A 57 2.73 -4.96 2.43
N GLU A 58 3.43 -5.45 1.41
CA GLU A 58 4.40 -6.54 1.50
C GLU A 58 3.83 -7.88 1.99
N MET A 59 2.56 -8.18 1.67
CA MET A 59 1.95 -9.46 2.03
C MET A 59 2.70 -10.68 1.45
N GLU A 60 3.46 -10.50 0.38
CA GLU A 60 4.33 -11.53 -0.20
C GLU A 60 5.37 -12.08 0.77
N THR A 61 5.78 -11.29 1.76
CA THR A 61 6.71 -11.74 2.80
C THR A 61 6.12 -12.89 3.63
N VAL A 62 4.78 -12.94 3.78
CA VAL A 62 4.08 -13.98 4.53
C VAL A 62 4.20 -15.35 3.85
N VAL A 63 4.35 -15.38 2.52
CA VAL A 63 4.45 -16.62 1.74
C VAL A 63 5.72 -17.41 2.09
N THR A 64 6.81 -16.71 2.44
CA THR A 64 8.11 -17.32 2.78
C THR A 64 8.20 -17.75 4.26
N MET A 65 7.24 -17.34 5.10
CA MET A 65 7.22 -17.68 6.52
C MET A 65 6.88 -19.15 6.78
N SER A 66 7.11 -19.61 8.02
CA SER A 66 6.72 -20.95 8.46
C SER A 66 5.20 -21.16 8.37
N THR A 67 4.76 -22.40 8.16
CA THR A 67 3.33 -22.73 7.99
C THR A 67 2.46 -22.26 9.15
N THR A 68 2.96 -22.33 10.39
CA THR A 68 2.21 -21.86 11.56
C THR A 68 1.98 -20.36 11.53
N ILE A 69 3.01 -19.57 11.23
CA ILE A 69 2.92 -18.10 11.16
C ILE A 69 2.03 -17.70 9.98
N ARG A 70 2.26 -18.32 8.83
CA ARG A 70 1.52 -18.09 7.59
C ARG A 70 0.02 -18.36 7.76
N ASN A 71 -0.35 -19.49 8.34
CA ASN A 71 -1.76 -19.80 8.60
C ASN A 71 -2.41 -18.83 9.59
N ALA A 72 -1.66 -18.37 10.61
CA ALA A 72 -2.16 -17.36 11.54
C ALA A 72 -2.37 -16.00 10.86
N ALA A 73 -1.47 -15.60 9.96
CA ALA A 73 -1.62 -14.39 9.16
C ALA A 73 -2.83 -14.47 8.22
N TYR A 74 -3.01 -15.59 7.51
CA TYR A 74 -4.15 -15.79 6.62
C TYR A 74 -5.49 -15.86 7.38
N GLU A 75 -5.51 -16.44 8.58
CA GLU A 75 -6.69 -16.38 9.45
C GLU A 75 -6.99 -14.94 9.87
N ASN A 76 -5.99 -14.12 10.20
CA ASN A 76 -6.22 -12.70 10.52
C ASN A 76 -6.82 -11.94 9.33
N VAL A 77 -6.31 -12.15 8.12
CA VAL A 77 -6.86 -11.53 6.90
C VAL A 77 -8.31 -11.97 6.69
N ARG A 78 -8.60 -13.27 6.87
CA ARG A 78 -9.97 -13.80 6.79
C ARG A 78 -10.88 -13.13 7.82
N LEU A 79 -10.41 -12.99 9.06
CA LEU A 79 -11.14 -12.31 10.13
C LEU A 79 -11.38 -10.83 9.78
N PHE A 80 -10.43 -10.13 9.19
CA PHE A 80 -10.65 -8.74 8.76
C PHE A 80 -11.72 -8.64 7.68
N ILE A 81 -11.69 -9.52 6.68
CA ILE A 81 -12.72 -9.57 5.62
C ILE A 81 -14.09 -9.83 6.24
N ASP A 82 -14.22 -10.87 7.07
CA ASP A 82 -15.49 -11.25 7.71
C ASP A 82 -16.02 -10.14 8.64
N ASN A 83 -15.15 -9.39 9.31
CA ASN A 83 -15.54 -8.37 10.29
C ASN A 83 -15.76 -6.98 9.70
N SER A 84 -15.45 -6.76 8.41
CA SER A 84 -15.62 -5.48 7.72
C SER A 84 -17.05 -4.93 7.81
N GLU A 85 -18.06 -5.80 7.88
CA GLU A 85 -19.46 -5.41 8.05
C GLU A 85 -19.76 -4.79 9.43
N THR A 86 -18.97 -5.14 10.45
CA THR A 86 -19.20 -4.72 11.84
C THR A 86 -18.26 -3.60 12.30
N ALA A 87 -17.15 -3.42 11.60
CA ALA A 87 -16.16 -2.39 11.91
C ALA A 87 -16.53 -1.08 11.19
N GLN A 88 -17.56 -0.40 11.69
CA GLN A 88 -17.91 0.93 11.19
C GLN A 88 -16.71 1.87 11.31
N TYR A 89 -16.52 2.73 10.30
CA TYR A 89 -15.42 3.71 10.25
C TYR A 89 -14.01 3.10 10.14
N LEU A 90 -13.91 1.85 9.68
CA LEU A 90 -12.64 1.19 9.36
C LEU A 90 -12.59 0.83 7.88
N HIS A 91 -11.50 1.18 7.22
CA HIS A 91 -11.14 0.65 5.91
C HIS A 91 -9.78 -0.05 5.99
N LEU A 92 -9.70 -1.28 5.46
CA LEU A 92 -8.44 -2.00 5.32
C LEU A 92 -8.17 -2.24 3.85
N PHE A 93 -6.94 -1.96 3.43
CA PHE A 93 -6.43 -2.26 2.11
C PHE A 93 -5.20 -3.12 2.25
N PHE A 94 -5.16 -4.20 1.47
CA PHE A 94 -4.00 -5.07 1.36
C PHE A 94 -3.45 -4.95 -0.06
N SER A 95 -2.21 -4.47 -0.18
CA SER A 95 -1.45 -4.54 -1.41
C SER A 95 -0.91 -5.97 -1.53
N ILE A 96 -1.29 -6.65 -2.61
CA ILE A 96 -0.84 -8.02 -2.88
C ILE A 96 -0.41 -8.15 -4.33
N ILE A 97 0.60 -8.98 -4.58
CA ILE A 97 0.94 -9.44 -5.92
C ILE A 97 0.13 -10.69 -6.29
N PRO A 98 -0.10 -10.98 -7.59
CA PRO A 98 -0.83 -12.17 -8.02
C PRO A 98 -0.29 -13.49 -7.45
N ASP A 99 1.01 -13.58 -7.18
CA ASP A 99 1.63 -14.77 -6.60
C ASP A 99 1.12 -15.07 -5.17
N VAL A 100 0.90 -14.04 -4.34
CA VAL A 100 0.31 -14.19 -3.00
C VAL A 100 -1.07 -14.81 -3.07
N LEU A 101 -1.82 -14.50 -4.12
CA LEU A 101 -3.14 -15.05 -4.34
C LEU A 101 -3.08 -16.50 -4.86
N LEU A 102 -2.19 -16.77 -5.82
CA LEU A 102 -2.26 -17.97 -6.67
C LEU A 102 -1.26 -19.08 -6.32
N SER A 103 -0.18 -18.77 -5.59
CA SER A 103 0.87 -19.71 -5.20
C SER A 103 0.34 -20.83 -4.30
N GLU A 104 0.99 -22.00 -4.33
CA GLU A 104 0.68 -23.13 -3.44
C GLU A 104 0.84 -22.78 -1.96
N LYS A 105 1.69 -21.80 -1.63
CA LYS A 105 1.85 -21.27 -0.27
C LYS A 105 1.09 -19.96 -0.05
N GLY A 106 0.44 -19.43 -1.08
CA GLY A 106 -0.38 -18.22 -1.04
C GLY A 106 -1.74 -18.44 -0.37
N PHE A 107 -2.72 -17.58 -0.66
CA PHE A 107 -4.07 -17.66 -0.10
C PHE A 107 -4.79 -18.98 -0.43
N LYS A 108 -4.48 -19.59 -1.58
CA LYS A 108 -4.98 -20.93 -1.93
C LYS A 108 -4.62 -22.02 -0.93
N SER A 109 -3.53 -21.84 -0.17
CA SER A 109 -3.12 -22.80 0.87
C SER A 109 -4.03 -22.81 2.10
N TYR A 110 -4.92 -21.82 2.22
CA TYR A 110 -5.80 -21.65 3.36
C TYR A 110 -7.25 -21.48 2.91
N ASP A 111 -7.97 -22.60 2.82
CA ASP A 111 -9.32 -22.70 2.24
C ASP A 111 -10.32 -21.69 2.81
N ALA A 112 -10.25 -21.42 4.12
CA ALA A 112 -11.15 -20.48 4.77
C ALA A 112 -11.00 -19.07 4.21
N LEU A 113 -9.76 -18.60 3.98
CA LEU A 113 -9.50 -17.32 3.32
C LEU A 113 -9.82 -17.41 1.82
N TRP A 114 -9.37 -18.48 1.14
CA TRP A 114 -9.58 -18.66 -0.30
C TRP A 114 -11.05 -18.57 -0.69
N SER A 115 -11.96 -19.14 0.12
CA SER A 115 -13.41 -19.08 -0.12
C SER A 115 -13.98 -17.65 -0.18
N ARG A 116 -13.37 -16.67 0.49
CA ARG A 116 -13.79 -15.26 0.46
C ARG A 116 -13.26 -14.50 -0.75
N VAL A 117 -12.06 -14.86 -1.22
CA VAL A 117 -11.36 -14.11 -2.28
C VAL A 117 -11.58 -14.72 -3.67
N ARG A 118 -11.88 -16.02 -3.75
CA ARG A 118 -12.03 -16.79 -5.01
C ARG A 118 -13.17 -16.27 -5.91
N SER A 119 -14.23 -15.70 -5.34
CA SER A 119 -15.47 -15.33 -6.05
C SER A 119 -15.33 -14.19 -7.07
N ILE A 120 -14.10 -13.72 -7.34
CA ILE A 120 -13.81 -12.56 -8.18
C ILE A 120 -13.06 -12.95 -9.47
N GLY A 121 -12.76 -14.24 -9.67
CA GLY A 121 -12.01 -14.72 -10.84
C GLY A 121 -12.81 -14.90 -12.16
N ASP A 122 -14.14 -14.88 -12.13
CA ASP A 122 -14.98 -15.23 -13.29
C ASP A 122 -15.81 -14.06 -13.87
N ALA A 123 -15.75 -12.88 -13.25
CA ALA A 123 -16.49 -11.74 -13.74
C ALA A 123 -15.68 -11.02 -14.84
N LYS A 124 -16.15 -11.08 -16.10
CA LYS A 124 -15.66 -10.22 -17.20
C LYS A 124 -15.76 -8.71 -16.91
N ARG A 125 -16.43 -8.33 -15.82
CA ARG A 125 -16.68 -6.96 -15.39
C ARG A 125 -16.12 -6.76 -13.99
N LEU A 126 -15.32 -5.71 -13.83
CA LEU A 126 -14.74 -5.35 -12.55
C LEU A 126 -15.82 -5.05 -11.51
N ASN A 127 -15.70 -5.65 -10.33
CA ASN A 127 -16.57 -5.39 -9.20
C ASN A 127 -15.83 -4.54 -8.15
N TYR A 128 -16.04 -3.23 -8.18
CA TYR A 128 -15.46 -2.29 -7.20
C TYR A 128 -15.94 -2.50 -5.75
N ARG A 129 -17.00 -3.30 -5.55
CA ARG A 129 -17.48 -3.71 -4.22
C ARG A 129 -16.96 -5.10 -3.82
N GLY A 130 -16.12 -5.71 -4.66
CA GLY A 130 -15.48 -6.97 -4.38
C GLY A 130 -14.39 -6.83 -3.33
N VAL A 131 -14.04 -7.95 -2.70
CA VAL A 131 -12.93 -8.06 -1.74
C VAL A 131 -11.56 -7.85 -2.41
N LEU A 132 -11.46 -8.17 -3.70
CA LEU A 132 -10.26 -8.03 -4.53
C LEU A 132 -10.55 -7.07 -5.68
N VAL A 133 -9.63 -6.15 -5.92
CA VAL A 133 -9.64 -5.23 -7.07
C VAL A 133 -8.36 -5.47 -7.87
N ASP A 134 -8.50 -5.83 -9.14
CA ASP A 134 -7.35 -6.00 -10.04
C ASP A 134 -7.01 -4.66 -10.69
N LEU A 135 -5.92 -4.05 -10.23
CA LEU A 135 -5.44 -2.76 -10.73
C LEU A 135 -4.99 -2.83 -12.20
N HIS A 136 -4.60 -4.00 -12.71
CA HIS A 136 -4.23 -4.15 -14.12
C HIS A 136 -5.44 -4.05 -15.06
N GLN A 137 -6.64 -4.33 -14.55
CA GLN A 137 -7.89 -4.18 -15.29
C GLN A 137 -8.52 -2.79 -15.13
N THR A 138 -7.93 -1.94 -14.28
CA THR A 138 -8.31 -0.52 -14.10
C THR A 138 -7.11 0.40 -14.33
N PRO A 139 -6.55 0.45 -15.54
CA PRO A 139 -5.44 1.35 -15.83
C PRO A 139 -5.88 2.80 -15.65
N LEU A 140 -5.03 3.59 -14.98
CA LEU A 140 -5.24 5.03 -14.84
C LEU A 140 -5.23 5.71 -16.21
N GLN A 141 -6.18 6.60 -16.42
CA GLN A 141 -6.24 7.48 -17.56
C GLN A 141 -5.18 8.58 -17.46
N THR A 142 -4.93 9.29 -18.56
CA THR A 142 -3.93 10.37 -18.56
C THR A 142 -4.23 11.45 -17.53
N GLU A 143 -5.49 11.86 -17.39
CA GLU A 143 -5.90 12.86 -16.40
C GLU A 143 -5.62 12.37 -14.97
N GLU A 144 -5.96 11.12 -14.67
CA GLU A 144 -5.70 10.51 -13.35
C GLU A 144 -4.19 10.36 -13.05
N LEU A 145 -3.37 10.09 -14.09
CA LEU A 145 -1.90 10.09 -13.96
C LEU A 145 -1.36 11.50 -13.66
N LEU A 146 -1.93 12.55 -14.26
CA LEU A 146 -1.54 13.92 -13.95
C LEU A 146 -1.93 14.30 -12.52
N ASP A 147 -3.11 13.89 -12.05
CA ASP A 147 -3.52 14.10 -10.65
C ASP A 147 -2.60 13.38 -9.67
N LEU A 148 -2.24 12.13 -9.96
CA LEU A 148 -1.21 11.40 -9.23
C LEU A 148 0.13 12.15 -9.25
N GLY A 149 0.52 12.67 -10.42
CA GLY A 149 1.74 13.45 -10.58
C GLY A 149 1.77 14.73 -9.75
N ARG A 150 0.65 15.48 -9.70
CA ARG A 150 0.50 16.67 -8.83
C ARG A 150 0.63 16.31 -7.35
N ALA A 151 0.02 15.19 -6.93
CA ALA A 151 0.13 14.70 -5.56
C ALA A 151 1.56 14.32 -5.20
N LEU A 152 2.26 13.59 -6.09
CA LEU A 152 3.67 13.21 -5.92
C LEU A 152 4.59 14.44 -5.89
N ARG A 153 4.37 15.41 -6.77
CA ARG A 153 5.10 16.69 -6.79
C ARG A 153 4.97 17.40 -5.44
N THR A 154 3.74 17.54 -4.95
CA THR A 154 3.45 18.18 -3.65
C THR A 154 4.13 17.45 -2.49
N LEU A 155 4.04 16.11 -2.49
CA LEU A 155 4.67 15.27 -1.46
C LEU A 155 6.19 15.40 -1.49
N HIS A 156 6.78 15.41 -2.67
CA HIS A 156 8.22 15.58 -2.88
C HIS A 156 8.70 16.95 -2.39
N GLY A 157 8.02 18.03 -2.80
CA GLY A 157 8.32 19.39 -2.34
C GLY A 157 8.24 19.52 -0.81
N THR A 158 7.24 18.89 -0.18
CA THR A 158 7.09 18.88 1.28
C THR A 158 8.21 18.09 1.97
N SER A 159 8.56 16.91 1.43
CA SER A 159 9.57 16.01 2.00
C SER A 159 10.97 16.62 1.98
N PHE A 160 11.33 17.25 0.85
CA PHE A 160 12.65 17.85 0.64
C PHE A 160 12.69 19.37 0.87
N ARG A 161 11.56 19.98 1.25
CA ARG A 161 11.42 21.41 1.58
C ARG A 161 11.85 22.36 0.46
N TRP A 162 11.36 22.12 -0.76
CA TRP A 162 11.57 22.99 -1.93
C TRP A 162 10.26 23.21 -2.70
N HIS A 163 10.28 24.10 -3.70
CA HIS A 163 9.11 24.49 -4.49
C HIS A 163 9.19 23.90 -5.91
N PRO A 164 8.74 22.64 -6.12
CA PRO A 164 8.85 21.97 -7.40
C PRO A 164 7.92 22.52 -8.49
N GLU A 165 6.89 23.29 -8.13
CA GLU A 165 5.86 23.78 -9.05
C GLU A 165 6.41 24.68 -10.17
N GLU A 166 7.48 25.42 -9.88
CA GLU A 166 8.11 26.34 -10.84
C GLU A 166 8.94 25.59 -11.89
N MET A 167 9.58 24.49 -11.49
CA MET A 167 10.49 23.72 -12.35
C MET A 167 9.78 22.56 -13.03
N VAL A 168 8.99 21.80 -12.29
CA VAL A 168 8.24 20.62 -12.76
C VAL A 168 6.77 20.99 -12.91
N THR A 169 6.48 21.70 -13.99
CA THR A 169 5.12 22.14 -14.34
C THR A 169 4.25 20.97 -14.85
N ASP A 170 2.94 21.18 -14.94
CA ASP A 170 2.02 20.17 -15.46
C ASP A 170 2.34 19.77 -16.91
N SER A 171 2.87 20.70 -17.70
CA SER A 171 3.34 20.42 -19.06
C SER A 171 4.47 19.39 -19.09
N VAL A 172 5.35 19.39 -18.08
CA VAL A 172 6.40 18.36 -17.96
C VAL A 172 5.77 16.99 -17.72
N MET A 173 4.75 16.91 -16.86
CA MET A 173 4.04 15.65 -16.58
C MET A 173 3.26 15.15 -17.81
N GLU A 174 2.65 16.06 -18.57
CA GLU A 174 2.00 15.74 -19.86
C GLU A 174 3.01 15.17 -20.87
N GLN A 175 4.21 15.76 -20.96
CA GLN A 175 5.27 15.25 -21.83
C GLN A 175 5.69 13.83 -21.45
N ILE A 176 5.76 13.50 -20.16
CA ILE A 176 6.03 12.13 -19.69
C ILE A 176 4.95 11.17 -20.21
N CYS A 177 3.66 11.52 -20.02
CA CYS A 177 2.54 10.71 -20.49
C CYS A 177 2.55 10.52 -22.01
N ASP A 178 2.80 11.57 -22.78
CA ASP A 178 2.86 11.51 -24.25
C ASP A 178 4.03 10.66 -24.73
N SER A 179 5.17 10.75 -24.05
CA SER A 179 6.33 9.92 -24.35
C SER A 179 6.02 8.43 -24.14
N GLN A 180 5.36 8.08 -23.04
CA GLN A 180 4.94 6.71 -22.76
C GLN A 180 3.97 6.17 -23.83
N LYS A 181 3.00 6.99 -24.26
CA LYS A 181 2.07 6.65 -25.35
C LYS A 181 2.79 6.38 -26.66
N ARG A 182 3.76 7.21 -27.05
CA ARG A 182 4.53 7.04 -28.31
C ARG A 182 5.30 5.73 -28.36
N MET A 183 5.75 5.21 -27.23
CA MET A 183 6.44 3.91 -27.16
C MET A 183 5.48 2.70 -27.12
N GLY A 184 4.17 2.92 -27.16
CA GLY A 184 3.17 1.86 -26.99
C GLY A 184 3.06 1.35 -25.55
N VAL A 185 3.63 2.06 -24.57
CA VAL A 185 3.54 1.75 -23.14
C VAL A 185 2.42 2.59 -22.54
N ILE A 186 1.17 2.31 -22.92
CA ILE A 186 0.04 3.01 -22.34
C ILE A 186 -0.19 2.43 -20.93
N SER A 187 -0.27 3.30 -19.91
CA SER A 187 -0.71 3.01 -18.52
C SER A 187 0.23 2.28 -17.54
N GLU A 188 1.55 2.26 -17.77
CA GLU A 188 2.47 1.70 -16.74
C GLU A 188 2.70 2.75 -15.64
N VAL A 189 1.80 2.74 -14.64
CA VAL A 189 1.78 3.69 -13.52
C VAL A 189 3.14 3.74 -12.80
N ARG A 190 3.80 2.59 -12.64
CA ARG A 190 5.10 2.50 -11.96
C ARG A 190 6.20 3.26 -12.72
N LEU A 191 6.25 3.18 -14.04
CA LEU A 191 7.18 3.87 -14.91
C LEU A 191 6.95 5.37 -14.83
N PHE A 192 5.69 5.79 -14.86
CA PHE A 192 5.33 7.20 -14.68
C PHE A 192 5.83 7.73 -13.34
N ILE A 193 5.56 7.02 -12.25
CA ILE A 193 6.04 7.40 -10.91
C ILE A 193 7.57 7.49 -10.89
N LYS A 194 8.28 6.45 -11.34
CA LYS A 194 9.76 6.44 -11.31
C LYS A 194 10.37 7.57 -12.13
N GLN A 195 9.82 7.86 -13.31
CA GLN A 195 10.29 8.96 -14.15
C GLN A 195 10.05 10.30 -13.48
N LEU A 196 8.85 10.54 -12.97
CA LEU A 196 8.51 11.79 -12.31
C LEU A 196 9.39 12.03 -11.08
N ILE A 197 9.60 11.01 -10.25
CA ILE A 197 10.50 11.10 -9.09
C ILE A 197 11.94 11.40 -9.53
N SER A 198 12.46 10.71 -10.55
CA SER A 198 13.81 10.98 -11.09
C SER A 198 13.95 12.43 -11.58
N ILE A 199 12.94 12.97 -12.27
CA ILE A 199 12.93 14.36 -12.73
C ILE A 199 12.87 15.33 -11.54
N LEU A 200 12.04 15.02 -10.53
CA LEU A 200 11.94 15.82 -9.30
C LEU A 200 13.27 15.83 -8.53
N ASP A 201 13.94 14.69 -8.39
CA ASP A 201 15.25 14.55 -7.75
C ASP A 201 16.31 15.40 -8.46
N LEU A 202 16.34 15.35 -9.80
CA LEU A 202 17.30 16.14 -10.60
C LEU A 202 16.99 17.64 -10.58
N ALA A 203 15.71 18.01 -10.59
CA ALA A 203 15.27 19.39 -10.49
C ALA A 203 15.58 20.00 -9.13
N GLU A 204 15.44 19.22 -8.05
CA GLU A 204 15.87 19.61 -6.70
C GLU A 204 17.38 19.90 -6.64
N GLN A 205 18.19 19.12 -7.36
CA GLN A 205 19.63 19.31 -7.51
C GLN A 205 20.03 20.47 -8.45
N GLY A 206 19.06 21.21 -8.99
CA GLY A 206 19.29 22.38 -9.85
C GLY A 206 19.38 22.08 -11.35
N THR A 207 19.08 20.86 -11.79
CA THR A 207 19.02 20.52 -13.23
C THR A 207 17.65 20.90 -13.79
N SER A 208 17.61 21.72 -14.84
CA SER A 208 16.35 22.07 -15.49
C SER A 208 15.73 20.87 -16.22
N PRO A 209 14.42 20.57 -16.05
CA PRO A 209 13.74 19.54 -16.82
C PRO A 209 13.80 19.74 -18.34
N ARG A 210 14.06 20.97 -18.81
CA ARG A 210 14.22 21.27 -20.26
C ARG A 210 15.54 20.77 -20.83
N ASP A 211 16.56 20.61 -19.99
CA ASP A 211 17.88 20.13 -20.39
C ASP A 211 17.97 18.59 -20.33
N MET A 212 16.90 17.94 -19.85
CA MET A 212 16.82 16.49 -19.73
C MET A 212 16.33 15.86 -21.03
N ASP A 213 17.05 14.85 -21.52
CA ASP A 213 16.56 13.98 -22.59
C ASP A 213 15.55 12.97 -21.98
N MET A 214 14.28 13.37 -21.98
CA MET A 214 13.17 12.56 -21.46
C MET A 214 13.06 11.19 -22.14
N ALA A 215 13.41 11.09 -23.42
CA ALA A 215 13.34 9.82 -24.14
C ALA A 215 14.44 8.87 -23.64
N ARG A 216 15.65 9.39 -23.46
CA ARG A 216 16.78 8.62 -22.91
C ARG A 216 16.53 8.20 -21.46
N GLN A 217 16.12 9.11 -20.58
CA GLN A 217 15.83 8.80 -19.17
C GLN A 217 14.73 7.74 -19.05
N MET A 218 13.71 7.80 -19.91
CA MET A 218 12.65 6.81 -19.93
C MET A 218 13.15 5.41 -20.33
N VAL A 219 14.00 5.31 -21.36
CA VAL A 219 14.61 4.03 -21.76
C VAL A 219 15.49 3.48 -20.64
N GLU A 220 16.30 4.32 -20.00
CA GLU A 220 17.14 3.94 -18.86
C GLU A 220 16.29 3.44 -17.68
N THR A 221 15.22 4.16 -17.33
CA THR A 221 14.29 3.76 -16.26
C THR A 221 13.61 2.44 -16.58
N ARG A 222 13.22 2.22 -17.84
CA ARG A 222 12.61 0.95 -18.27
C ARG A 222 13.60 -0.21 -18.16
N GLN A 223 14.83 -0.04 -18.62
CA GLN A 223 15.88 -1.06 -18.51
C GLN A 223 16.17 -1.40 -17.05
N GLN A 224 16.20 -0.40 -16.16
CA GLN A 224 16.35 -0.62 -14.72
C GLN A 224 15.19 -1.44 -14.15
N MET A 225 13.93 -1.15 -14.54
CA MET A 225 12.78 -1.93 -14.10
C MET A 225 12.79 -3.36 -14.66
N GLU A 226 13.19 -3.56 -15.91
CA GLU A 226 13.33 -4.90 -16.51
C GLU A 226 14.42 -5.70 -15.80
N ALA A 227 15.53 -5.05 -15.43
CA ALA A 227 16.59 -5.67 -14.62
C ALA A 227 16.14 -5.99 -13.18
N GLU A 228 15.38 -5.12 -12.52
CA GLU A 228 14.76 -5.38 -11.21
C GLU A 228 13.81 -6.58 -11.28
N LYS A 229 12.94 -6.64 -12.29
CA LYS A 229 12.04 -7.78 -12.51
C LYS A 229 12.83 -9.08 -12.72
N MET A 230 13.90 -9.05 -13.51
CA MET A 230 14.76 -10.22 -13.70
C MET A 230 15.47 -10.64 -12.40
N LYS A 231 15.89 -9.71 -11.55
CA LYS A 231 16.45 -10.03 -10.22
C LYS A 231 15.42 -10.63 -9.27
N GLN A 232 14.18 -10.12 -9.29
CA GLN A 232 13.08 -10.68 -8.46
C GLN A 232 12.61 -12.06 -8.96
N MET A 233 12.72 -12.33 -10.25
CA MET A 233 12.41 -13.64 -10.85
C MET A 233 13.56 -14.65 -10.76
N GLN A 234 14.78 -14.21 -10.46
CA GLN A 234 15.87 -15.13 -10.19
C GLN A 234 15.55 -15.85 -8.88
N PRO A 235 15.40 -17.20 -8.89
CA PRO A 235 15.32 -17.93 -7.64
C PRO A 235 16.58 -17.59 -6.84
N THR A 236 16.39 -17.10 -5.62
CA THR A 236 17.44 -17.05 -4.60
C THR A 236 17.87 -18.48 -4.33
N TRP A 237 18.80 -18.99 -5.13
CA TRP A 237 19.62 -20.12 -4.74
C TRP A 237 20.73 -19.60 -3.82
N ASP A 238 20.98 -20.39 -2.78
CA ASP A 238 21.92 -20.21 -1.66
C ASP A 238 21.30 -19.47 -0.44
N SER A 239 21.25 -20.03 0.78
CA SER A 239 22.02 -21.12 1.43
C SER A 239 21.18 -21.87 2.47
#